data_AF-A0A511JMG5-F1
#
_entry.id   AF-A0A511JMG5-F1
#
_cell.length_a   1.000
_cell.length_b   1.000
_cell.length_c   1.000
_cell.angle_alpha   90.00
_cell.angle_beta   90.00
_cell.angle_gamma   90.00
#
_symmetry.space_group_name_H-M   'P 1'
#
loop_
_entity.id
_entity.type
_entity.pdbx_description
1 polymer ?
#
loop_
_entity_poly.entity_id
_entity_poly.type
_entity_poly.pdbx_seq_one_letter_code
_entity_poly.pdbx_strand_id
1 'polypeptide(L)'
;MTGRPADWVADACADLGTDAVVAWCVGLLTGQTVDDAPSLDRIGGPGAADLVAGYETTPGKPDYWPRVWAARALRYAWHDGPGVHGAVLAALHDPAWRVREHAAALAREHELGETAGALRGLLTDQVPRVRAAAATALAVVGEHDDLEAFATIAGADAVVDRARRQLAERLDLPDPAGQGG
;
A
#
# COMPACT_ATOMS: atom_id res chain seq x y z
N MET A 1 -7.27 22.50 12.54
CA MET A 1 -6.35 22.01 11.49
C MET A 1 -7.09 22.03 10.16
N THR A 2 -6.60 22.80 9.19
CA THR A 2 -7.04 22.77 7.78
C THR A 2 -5.83 22.39 6.96
N GLY A 3 -5.92 21.41 6.07
CA GLY A 3 -4.79 20.94 5.28
C GLY A 3 -5.12 19.67 4.50
N ARG A 4 -4.20 19.23 3.65
CA ARG A 4 -4.27 17.94 2.95
C ARG A 4 -3.51 16.89 3.78
N PRO A 5 -3.71 15.58 3.50
CA PRO A 5 -2.99 14.51 4.21
C PRO A 5 -1.47 14.70 4.30
N ALA A 6 -0.84 15.15 3.22
CA ALA A 6 0.60 15.42 3.21
C ALA A 6 1.02 16.52 4.20
N ASP A 7 0.20 17.57 4.34
CA ASP A 7 0.48 18.70 5.22
C ASP A 7 0.41 18.23 6.69
N TRP A 8 -0.58 17.41 7.06
CA TRP A 8 -0.69 16.86 8.42
C TRP A 8 0.45 15.92 8.80
N VAL A 9 0.89 15.07 7.86
CA VAL A 9 2.01 14.15 8.09
C VAL A 9 3.33 14.92 8.19
N ALA A 10 3.51 15.97 7.39
CA ALA A 10 4.67 16.84 7.47
C ALA A 10 4.74 17.56 8.84
N ASP A 11 3.63 18.11 9.31
CA ASP A 11 3.53 18.70 10.66
C ASP A 11 3.84 17.65 11.75
N ALA A 12 3.34 16.43 11.59
CA ALA A 12 3.63 15.33 12.51
C ALA A 12 5.12 14.97 12.54
N CYS A 13 5.79 14.93 11.38
CA CYS A 13 7.22 14.68 11.30
C CYS A 13 8.05 15.83 11.88
N ALA A 14 7.62 17.07 11.70
CA ALA A 14 8.28 18.23 12.29
C ALA A 14 8.24 18.21 13.83
N ASP A 15 7.11 17.78 14.40
CA ASP A 15 6.91 17.72 15.85
C ASP A 15 7.55 16.50 16.52
N LEU A 16 7.42 15.32 15.90
CA LEU A 16 7.75 14.03 16.53
C LEU A 16 9.04 13.42 15.99
N GLY A 17 9.53 13.89 14.85
CA GLY A 17 10.58 13.24 14.05
C GLY A 17 10.00 12.21 13.08
N THR A 18 10.56 12.16 11.87
CA THR A 18 10.14 11.23 10.81
C THR A 18 10.21 9.77 11.25
N ASP A 19 11.29 9.36 11.92
CA ASP A 19 11.46 7.97 12.37
C ASP A 19 10.37 7.54 13.35
N ALA A 20 9.95 8.45 14.26
CA ALA A 20 8.88 8.17 15.20
C ALA A 20 7.52 8.03 14.49
N VAL A 21 7.25 8.87 13.49
CA VAL A 21 6.03 8.77 12.67
C VAL A 21 6.03 7.47 11.85
N VAL A 22 7.17 7.09 11.27
CA VAL A 22 7.32 5.83 10.52
C VAL A 22 7.11 4.63 11.44
N ALA A 23 7.79 4.59 12.59
CA ALA A 23 7.65 3.51 13.58
C ALA A 23 6.20 3.38 14.08
N TRP A 24 5.53 4.51 14.31
CA TRP A 24 4.12 4.54 14.67
C TRP A 24 3.22 3.96 13.57
N CYS A 25 3.43 4.36 12.31
CA CYS A 25 2.66 3.83 11.18
C CYS A 25 2.91 2.32 10.99
N VAL A 26 4.14 1.86 11.16
CA VAL A 26 4.49 0.43 11.17
C VAL A 26 3.74 -0.30 12.27
N GLY A 27 3.73 0.23 13.50
CA GLY A 27 2.97 -0.33 14.62
C GLY A 27 1.51 -0.53 14.26
N LEU A 28 0.84 0.52 13.77
CA LEU A 28 -0.57 0.45 13.36
C LEU A 28 -0.82 -0.61 12.28
N LEU A 29 0.04 -0.70 11.25
CA LEU A 29 -0.08 -1.73 10.20
C LEU A 29 0.09 -3.15 10.73
N THR A 30 0.90 -3.33 11.77
CA THR A 30 1.17 -4.64 12.39
C THR A 30 0.23 -4.98 13.56
N GLY A 31 -0.78 -4.15 13.84
CA GLY A 31 -1.82 -4.43 14.83
C GLY A 31 -1.61 -3.81 16.21
N GLN A 32 -0.74 -2.81 16.33
CA GLN A 32 -0.69 -1.96 17.53
C GLN A 32 -2.03 -1.25 17.74
N THR A 33 -2.49 -1.18 18.98
CA THR A 33 -3.71 -0.46 19.37
C THR A 33 -3.52 1.05 19.22
N VAL A 34 -4.63 1.76 19.05
CA VAL A 34 -4.64 3.21 18.83
C VAL A 34 -4.42 4.02 20.11
N ASP A 35 -4.51 3.39 21.29
CA ASP A 35 -4.43 4.07 22.59
C ASP A 35 -3.00 4.45 22.99
N ASP A 36 -1.99 3.76 22.45
CA ASP A 36 -0.55 4.00 22.73
C ASP A 36 0.11 4.98 21.73
N ALA A 37 -0.69 5.72 20.96
CA ALA A 37 -0.24 6.48 19.80
C ALA A 37 -0.36 8.00 19.95
N PRO A 38 0.43 8.79 19.20
CA PRO A 38 0.07 10.17 18.89
C PRO A 38 -1.37 10.24 18.35
N SER A 39 -2.05 11.38 18.54
CA SER A 39 -3.42 11.53 18.04
C SER A 39 -3.51 11.20 16.54
N LEU A 40 -4.45 10.31 16.18
CA LEU A 40 -4.70 9.90 14.79
C LEU A 40 -5.06 11.09 13.89
N ASP A 41 -5.46 12.23 14.44
CA ASP A 41 -5.69 13.46 13.67
C ASP A 41 -4.45 13.89 12.88
N ARG A 42 -3.25 13.53 13.35
CA ARG A 42 -1.97 13.83 12.70
C ARG A 42 -1.78 13.10 11.36
N ILE A 43 -2.42 11.96 11.15
CA ILE A 43 -2.29 11.16 9.91
C ILE A 43 -3.63 10.93 9.19
N GLY A 44 -4.73 10.94 9.95
CA GLY A 44 -6.10 10.77 9.47
C GLY A 44 -6.78 12.09 9.11
N GLY A 45 -6.38 13.19 9.75
CA GLY A 45 -7.00 14.52 9.63
C GLY A 45 -7.92 14.87 10.79
N PRO A 46 -8.46 16.10 10.83
CA PRO A 46 -9.28 16.58 11.94
C PRO A 46 -10.47 15.64 12.23
N GLY A 47 -10.60 15.21 13.49
CA GLY A 47 -11.70 14.31 13.92
C GLY A 47 -11.48 12.83 13.58
N ALA A 48 -10.29 12.44 13.12
CA ALA A 48 -9.93 11.06 12.87
C ALA A 48 -9.92 10.22 14.16
N ALA A 49 -9.40 10.79 15.25
CA ALA A 49 -9.42 10.14 16.56
C ALA A 49 -10.86 9.88 17.04
N ASP A 50 -11.72 10.89 16.96
CA ASP A 50 -13.15 10.77 17.32
C ASP A 50 -13.88 9.76 16.43
N LEU A 51 -13.56 9.75 15.13
CA LEU A 51 -14.15 8.80 14.18
C LEU A 51 -13.92 7.37 14.60
N VAL A 52 -12.75 7.03 15.15
CA VAL A 52 -12.41 5.65 15.53
C VAL A 52 -12.60 5.37 17.02
N ALA A 53 -12.79 6.37 17.87
CA ALA A 53 -12.99 6.19 19.31
C ALA A 53 -13.98 5.04 19.64
N GLY A 54 -13.54 4.08 20.44
CA GLY A 54 -14.36 2.94 20.87
C GLY A 54 -14.63 1.85 19.81
N TYR A 55 -13.95 1.84 18.66
CA TYR A 55 -14.19 0.82 17.62
C TYR A 55 -13.98 -0.62 18.11
N GLU A 56 -13.02 -0.85 19.00
CA GLU A 56 -12.71 -2.18 19.55
C GLU A 56 -13.88 -2.80 20.32
N THR A 57 -14.78 -1.96 20.83
CA THR A 57 -15.93 -2.36 21.65
C THR A 57 -17.26 -2.23 20.92
N THR A 58 -17.25 -1.73 19.67
CA THR A 58 -18.46 -1.41 18.90
C THR A 58 -18.55 -2.27 17.64
N PRO A 59 -19.37 -3.34 17.65
CA PRO A 59 -19.57 -4.20 16.49
C PRO A 59 -19.99 -3.42 15.23
N GLY A 60 -19.35 -3.71 14.10
CA GLY A 60 -19.66 -3.10 12.80
C GLY A 60 -19.00 -1.73 12.56
N LYS A 61 -18.28 -1.17 13.54
CA LYS A 61 -17.46 0.03 13.32
C LYS A 61 -16.20 -0.35 12.53
N PRO A 62 -15.83 0.37 11.46
CA PRO A 62 -14.68 -0.02 10.65
C PRO A 62 -13.36 0.19 11.41
N ASP A 63 -12.74 -0.91 11.81
CA ASP A 63 -11.47 -0.98 12.56
C ASP A 63 -10.22 -0.76 11.69
N TYR A 64 -10.39 -0.67 10.37
CA TYR A 64 -9.28 -0.60 9.42
C TYR A 64 -8.76 0.81 9.15
N TRP A 65 -9.48 1.86 9.57
CA TRP A 65 -9.10 3.24 9.26
C TRP A 65 -7.71 3.64 9.77
N PRO A 66 -7.30 3.29 11.01
CA PRO A 66 -5.94 3.55 11.47
C PRO A 66 -4.88 2.96 10.53
N ARG A 67 -5.08 1.73 10.03
CA ARG A 67 -4.18 1.07 9.09
C ARG A 67 -4.16 1.76 7.72
N VAL A 68 -5.31 2.23 7.24
CA VAL A 68 -5.39 3.02 6.00
C VAL A 68 -4.62 4.33 6.14
N TRP A 69 -4.79 5.04 7.25
CA TRP A 69 -4.09 6.31 7.49
C TRP A 69 -2.60 6.10 7.69
N ALA A 70 -2.18 5.03 8.36
CA ALA A 70 -0.78 4.64 8.48
C ALA A 70 -0.14 4.34 7.12
N ALA A 71 -0.76 3.47 6.30
CA ALA A 71 -0.28 3.16 4.96
C ALA A 71 -0.19 4.43 4.09
N ARG A 72 -1.18 5.32 4.18
CA ARG A 72 -1.17 6.60 3.46
C ARG A 72 -0.07 7.53 3.97
N ALA A 73 0.13 7.62 5.28
CA ALA A 73 1.14 8.47 5.90
C ALA A 73 2.55 8.05 5.49
N LEU A 74 2.82 6.75 5.39
CA LEU A 74 4.11 6.23 4.92
C LEU A 74 4.47 6.67 3.49
N ARG A 75 3.49 7.06 2.67
CA ARG A 75 3.73 7.62 1.33
C ARG A 75 4.23 9.06 1.36
N TYR A 76 4.06 9.75 2.48
CA TYR A 76 4.52 11.12 2.70
C TYR A 76 5.73 11.19 3.65
N ALA A 77 5.86 10.22 4.55
CA ALA A 77 6.95 10.09 5.50
C ALA A 77 7.52 8.68 5.41
N TRP A 78 8.70 8.57 4.80
CA TRP A 78 9.40 7.30 4.64
C TRP A 78 10.79 7.37 5.23
N HIS A 79 11.15 6.34 5.96
CA HIS A 79 12.52 6.04 6.37
C HIS A 79 12.68 4.53 6.26
N ASP A 80 13.74 4.08 5.59
CA ASP A 80 14.04 2.65 5.45
C ASP A 80 14.65 2.11 6.76
N GLY A 81 13.76 1.83 7.71
CA GLY A 81 14.07 1.38 9.06
C GLY A 81 13.61 -0.04 9.35
N PRO A 82 13.98 -0.59 10.52
CA PRO A 82 13.60 -1.94 10.91
C PRO A 82 12.08 -2.17 10.84
N GLY A 83 11.67 -3.25 10.18
CA GLY A 83 10.28 -3.69 10.12
C GLY A 83 9.40 -2.97 9.10
N VAL A 84 9.85 -1.90 8.45
CA VAL A 84 9.06 -1.14 7.47
C VAL A 84 8.67 -2.02 6.28
N HIS A 85 9.63 -2.71 5.66
CA HIS A 85 9.36 -3.60 4.53
C HIS A 85 8.42 -4.75 4.91
N GLY A 86 8.65 -5.35 6.08
CA GLY A 86 7.79 -6.40 6.62
C GLY A 86 6.34 -5.93 6.86
N ALA A 87 6.16 -4.70 7.34
CA ALA A 87 4.84 -4.10 7.52
C ALA A 87 4.13 -3.83 6.18
N VAL A 88 4.85 -3.36 5.16
CA VAL A 88 4.28 -3.20 3.81
C VAL A 88 3.88 -4.56 3.23
N LEU A 89 4.73 -5.57 3.36
CA LEU A 89 4.43 -6.93 2.92
C LEU A 89 3.20 -7.53 3.63
N ALA A 90 3.09 -7.34 4.94
CA ALA A 90 1.91 -7.74 5.71
C ALA A 90 0.65 -7.00 5.25
N ALA A 91 0.75 -5.69 5.01
CA ALA A 91 -0.35 -4.83 4.58
C ALA A 91 -0.91 -5.20 3.19
N LEU A 92 -0.12 -5.83 2.31
CA LEU A 92 -0.61 -6.39 1.04
C LEU A 92 -1.64 -7.52 1.24
N HIS A 93 -1.69 -8.13 2.42
CA HIS A 93 -2.64 -9.19 2.78
C HIS A 93 -3.79 -8.70 3.68
N ASP A 94 -3.87 -7.39 3.94
CA ASP A 94 -4.89 -6.83 4.84
C ASP A 94 -6.31 -7.10 4.32
N PRO A 95 -7.28 -7.43 5.20
CA PRO A 95 -8.68 -7.63 4.79
C PRO A 95 -9.28 -6.38 4.13
N ALA A 96 -8.87 -5.18 4.55
CA ALA A 96 -9.34 -3.92 3.99
C ALA A 96 -8.61 -3.58 2.68
N TRP A 97 -9.36 -3.53 1.58
CA TRP A 97 -8.81 -3.27 0.25
C TRP A 97 -8.03 -1.96 0.14
N ARG A 98 -8.38 -0.92 0.91
CA ARG A 98 -7.66 0.37 0.92
C ARG A 98 -6.25 0.25 1.49
N VAL A 99 -6.05 -0.66 2.45
CA VAL A 99 -4.72 -0.93 3.00
C VAL A 99 -3.87 -1.61 1.92
N ARG A 100 -4.42 -2.65 1.26
CA ARG A 100 -3.75 -3.33 0.14
C ARG A 100 -3.37 -2.39 -1.00
N GLU A 101 -4.28 -1.48 -1.38
CA GLU A 101 -4.03 -0.46 -2.41
C GLU A 101 -2.85 0.45 -2.03
N HIS A 102 -2.82 0.98 -0.81
CA HIS A 102 -1.72 1.83 -0.36
C HIS A 102 -0.40 1.05 -0.20
N ALA A 103 -0.46 -0.20 0.27
CA ALA A 103 0.71 -1.06 0.37
C ALA A 103 1.33 -1.36 -1.00
N ALA A 104 0.52 -1.62 -2.03
CA ALA A 104 1.02 -1.78 -3.39
C ALA A 104 1.64 -0.49 -3.94
N ALA A 105 1.09 0.67 -3.61
CA ALA A 105 1.69 1.96 -3.96
C ALA A 105 3.05 2.17 -3.28
N LEU A 106 3.19 1.83 -1.99
CA LEU A 106 4.45 1.89 -1.25
C LEU A 106 5.51 0.95 -1.84
N ALA A 107 5.12 -0.30 -2.12
CA ALA A 107 5.99 -1.28 -2.76
C ALA A 107 6.58 -0.76 -4.07
N ARG A 108 5.76 -0.06 -4.88
CA ARG A 108 6.22 0.60 -6.10
C ARG A 108 7.10 1.82 -5.84
N GLU A 109 6.68 2.71 -4.93
CA GLU A 109 7.35 3.99 -4.65
C GLU A 109 8.75 3.80 -4.05
N HIS A 110 8.96 2.68 -3.34
CA HIS A 110 10.23 2.34 -2.69
C HIS A 110 10.91 1.11 -3.28
N GLU A 111 10.43 0.63 -4.43
CA GLU A 111 11.03 -0.47 -5.21
C GLU A 111 11.28 -1.76 -4.40
N LEU A 112 10.29 -2.16 -3.60
CA LEU A 112 10.37 -3.30 -2.68
C LEU A 112 10.22 -4.64 -3.43
N GLY A 113 11.31 -5.14 -4.02
CA GLY A 113 11.35 -6.37 -4.82
C GLY A 113 10.78 -7.62 -4.12
N GLU A 114 10.98 -7.75 -2.81
CA GLU A 114 10.47 -8.87 -2.01
C GLU A 114 8.93 -8.95 -1.98
N THR A 115 8.24 -7.88 -2.37
CA THR A 115 6.77 -7.83 -2.41
C THR A 115 6.16 -8.44 -3.67
N ALA A 116 6.97 -8.74 -4.70
CA ALA A 116 6.48 -9.22 -6.01
C ALA A 116 5.57 -10.46 -5.89
N GLY A 117 5.92 -11.41 -5.01
CA GLY A 117 5.09 -12.59 -4.72
C GLY A 117 3.68 -12.25 -4.22
N ALA A 118 3.57 -11.32 -3.27
CA ALA A 118 2.28 -10.88 -2.73
C ALA A 118 1.49 -10.07 -3.76
N LEU A 119 2.17 -9.20 -4.51
CA LEU A 119 1.55 -8.38 -5.56
C LEU A 119 0.94 -9.24 -6.69
N ARG A 120 1.58 -10.36 -7.06
CA ARG A 120 1.00 -11.32 -8.02
C ARG A 120 -0.38 -11.81 -7.60
N GLY A 121 -0.55 -12.15 -6.32
CA GLY A 121 -1.85 -12.59 -5.80
C GLY A 121 -2.94 -11.52 -5.91
N LEU A 122 -2.56 -10.24 -5.89
CA LEU A 122 -3.48 -9.11 -5.99
C LEU A 122 -3.90 -8.77 -7.42
N LEU A 123 -3.28 -9.37 -8.45
CA LEU A 123 -3.72 -9.19 -9.83
C LEU A 123 -5.12 -9.76 -10.10
N THR A 124 -5.62 -10.66 -9.23
CA THR A 124 -7.00 -11.18 -9.27
C THR A 124 -7.88 -10.67 -8.12
N ASP A 125 -7.46 -9.58 -7.46
CA ASP A 125 -8.25 -8.97 -6.38
C ASP A 125 -9.65 -8.56 -6.88
N GLN A 126 -10.66 -8.73 -6.02
CA GLN A 126 -12.04 -8.38 -6.34
C GLN A 126 -12.22 -6.88 -6.60
N VAL A 127 -11.35 -6.04 -6.04
CA VAL A 127 -11.39 -4.59 -6.17
C VAL A 127 -10.50 -4.14 -7.34
N PRO A 128 -11.05 -3.51 -8.40
CA PRO A 128 -10.28 -3.07 -9.57
C PRO A 128 -9.11 -2.13 -9.24
N ARG A 129 -9.29 -1.26 -8.24
CA ARG A 129 -8.22 -0.35 -7.79
C ARG A 129 -7.01 -1.09 -7.21
N VAL A 130 -7.25 -2.20 -6.49
CA VAL A 130 -6.16 -3.02 -5.94
C VAL A 130 -5.42 -3.75 -7.07
N ARG A 131 -6.15 -4.32 -8.04
CA ARG A 131 -5.54 -4.94 -9.24
C ARG A 131 -4.66 -3.95 -10.01
N ALA A 132 -5.16 -2.74 -10.26
CA ALA A 132 -4.42 -1.69 -10.94
C ALA A 132 -3.15 -1.27 -10.17
N ALA A 133 -3.25 -1.11 -8.85
CA ALA A 133 -2.10 -0.78 -8.00
C ALA A 133 -1.05 -1.90 -8.01
N ALA A 134 -1.48 -3.16 -7.88
CA ALA A 134 -0.60 -4.32 -7.92
C ALA A 134 0.12 -4.47 -9.27
N ALA A 135 -0.62 -4.33 -10.37
CA ALA A 135 -0.05 -4.36 -11.72
C ALA A 135 1.00 -3.26 -11.91
N THR A 136 0.68 -2.03 -11.53
CA THR A 136 1.62 -0.90 -11.66
C THR A 136 2.87 -1.11 -10.79
N ALA A 137 2.72 -1.73 -9.61
CA ALA A 137 3.85 -2.08 -8.76
C ALA A 137 4.74 -3.15 -9.40
N LEU A 138 4.16 -4.26 -9.90
CA LEU A 138 4.91 -5.32 -10.59
C LEU A 138 5.63 -4.84 -11.85
N ALA A 139 5.09 -3.83 -12.55
CA ALA A 139 5.80 -3.20 -13.67
C ALA A 139 7.18 -2.63 -13.24
N VAL A 140 7.31 -2.21 -11.98
CA VAL A 140 8.53 -1.64 -11.39
C VAL A 140 9.38 -2.71 -10.71
N VAL A 141 8.78 -3.54 -9.85
CA VAL A 141 9.53 -4.44 -8.95
C VAL A 141 9.52 -5.90 -9.37
N GLY A 142 8.73 -6.27 -10.38
CA GLY A 142 8.57 -7.65 -10.83
C GLY A 142 9.77 -8.16 -11.63
N GLU A 143 9.85 -9.47 -11.78
CA GLU A 143 10.85 -10.18 -12.55
C GLU A 143 10.18 -11.07 -13.62
N HIS A 144 10.96 -11.93 -14.26
CA HIS A 144 10.50 -12.80 -15.34
C HIS A 144 9.22 -13.60 -14.99
N ASP A 145 9.18 -14.24 -13.82
CA ASP A 145 8.03 -15.03 -13.36
C ASP A 145 6.74 -14.19 -13.21
N ASP A 146 6.88 -12.90 -12.92
CA ASP A 146 5.73 -11.99 -12.79
C ASP A 146 5.16 -11.63 -14.17
N LEU A 147 6.02 -11.56 -15.20
CA LEU A 147 5.60 -11.35 -16.58
C LEU A 147 4.76 -12.53 -17.11
N GLU A 148 5.14 -13.76 -16.77
CA GLU A 148 4.33 -14.94 -17.07
C GLU A 148 2.99 -14.92 -16.34
N ALA A 149 2.99 -14.51 -15.06
CA ALA A 149 1.77 -14.39 -14.28
C ALA A 149 0.77 -13.42 -14.92
N PHE A 150 1.22 -12.28 -15.44
CA PHE A 150 0.36 -11.35 -16.18
C PHE A 150 -0.34 -12.01 -17.38
N ALA A 151 0.32 -12.93 -18.10
CA ALA A 151 -0.25 -13.60 -19.28
C ALA A 151 -1.41 -14.56 -18.91
N THR A 152 -1.38 -15.12 -17.70
CA THR A 152 -2.44 -16.00 -17.23
C THR A 152 -3.72 -15.25 -16.79
N ILE A 153 -3.60 -13.95 -16.51
CA ILE A 153 -4.68 -13.09 -16.04
C ILE A 153 -5.21 -12.30 -17.24
N ALA A 154 -5.73 -13.03 -18.23
CA ALA A 154 -6.30 -12.42 -19.42
C ALA A 154 -7.66 -11.79 -19.11
N GLY A 155 -7.82 -10.48 -19.37
CA GLY A 155 -9.14 -9.83 -19.35
C GLY A 155 -9.14 -8.32 -19.08
N ALA A 156 -9.61 -7.56 -20.07
CA ALA A 156 -10.19 -6.19 -20.10
C ALA A 156 -9.60 -5.03 -19.26
N ASP A 157 -8.59 -5.23 -18.41
CA ASP A 157 -8.01 -4.17 -17.59
C ASP A 157 -6.80 -3.55 -18.31
N ALA A 158 -7.06 -2.40 -18.95
CA ALA A 158 -6.05 -1.67 -19.71
C ALA A 158 -4.81 -1.27 -18.88
N VAL A 159 -4.96 -1.14 -17.55
CA VAL A 159 -3.84 -0.85 -16.65
C VAL A 159 -2.95 -2.08 -16.49
N VAL A 160 -3.56 -3.25 -16.30
CA VAL A 160 -2.85 -4.54 -16.21
C VAL A 160 -2.08 -4.82 -17.50
N ASP A 161 -2.72 -4.61 -18.65
CA ASP A 161 -2.08 -4.75 -19.96
C ASP A 161 -0.92 -3.79 -20.19
N ARG A 162 -1.07 -2.54 -19.76
CA ARG A 162 0.01 -1.55 -19.84
C ARG A 162 1.18 -1.95 -18.94
N ALA A 163 0.90 -2.38 -17.71
CA ALA A 163 1.93 -2.79 -16.76
C ALA A 163 2.70 -4.02 -17.26
N ARG A 164 2.01 -5.02 -17.82
CA ARG A 164 2.64 -6.19 -18.46
C ARG A 164 3.63 -5.78 -19.56
N ARG A 165 3.21 -4.90 -20.47
CA ARG A 165 4.09 -4.39 -21.54
C ARG A 165 5.29 -3.62 -20.99
N GLN A 166 5.07 -2.78 -19.98
CA GLN A 166 6.15 -2.04 -19.33
C GLN A 166 7.15 -2.98 -18.66
N LEU A 167 6.68 -4.06 -18.02
CA LEU A 167 7.54 -5.09 -17.44
C LEU A 167 8.37 -5.80 -18.52
N ALA A 168 7.72 -6.23 -19.62
CA ALA A 168 8.40 -6.87 -20.74
C ALA A 168 9.50 -5.99 -21.33
N GLU A 169 9.20 -4.70 -21.56
CA GLU A 169 10.17 -3.71 -22.04
C GLU A 169 11.35 -3.52 -21.06
N ARG A 170 11.07 -3.40 -19.75
CA ARG A 170 12.12 -3.25 -18.73
C ARG A 170 13.04 -4.47 -18.66
N LEU A 171 12.51 -5.66 -18.87
CA LEU A 171 13.26 -6.91 -18.83
C LEU A 171 13.91 -7.29 -20.17
N ASP A 172 13.72 -6.49 -21.23
CA ASP A 172 14.14 -6.81 -22.61
C ASP A 172 13.61 -8.16 -23.10
N LEU A 173 12.34 -8.45 -22.79
CA LEU A 173 11.64 -9.69 -23.14
C LEU A 173 10.47 -9.42 -24.09
N PRO A 174 10.11 -10.39 -24.95
CA PRO A 174 8.93 -10.27 -25.80
C PRO A 174 7.66 -10.26 -24.94
N ASP A 175 6.69 -9.45 -25.36
CA ASP A 175 5.41 -9.36 -24.67
C ASP A 175 4.60 -10.67 -24.86
N PRO A 176 4.27 -11.42 -23.80
CA PRO A 176 3.70 -12.77 -23.94
C PRO A 176 2.31 -12.79 -24.60
N ALA A 177 1.51 -11.73 -24.51
CA ALA A 177 0.21 -11.67 -25.21
C ALA A 177 0.32 -11.18 -26.67
N GLY A 178 1.50 -10.75 -27.14
CA GLY A 178 1.71 -10.27 -28.51
C GLY A 178 1.95 -11.36 -29.54
N GLN A 179 2.10 -12.63 -29.13
CA GLN A 179 2.47 -13.75 -30.01
C GLN A 179 1.28 -14.54 -30.60
N GLY A 180 0.07 -13.98 -30.59
CA GLY A 180 -1.17 -14.68 -30.98
C GLY A 180 -2.05 -13.99 -32.03
N GLY A 181 -1.49 -13.10 -32.86
CA GLY A 181 -2.20 -12.38 -33.93
C GLY A 181 -1.62 -12.63 -35.30
#